data_AF-W9Q1F6-F1
#
_entry.id   AF-W9Q1F6-F1
#
_cell.length_a   1.000
_cell.length_b   1.000
_cell.length_c   1.000
_cell.angle_alpha   90.00
_cell.angle_beta   90.00
_cell.angle_gamma   90.00
#
_symmetry.space_group_name_H-M   'P 1'
#
loop_
_entity.id
_entity.type
_entity.pdbx_description
1 polymer ?
#
loop_
_entity_poly.entity_id
_entity_poly.type
_entity_poly.pdbx_seq_one_letter_code
_entity_poly.pdbx_strand_id
1 'polypeptide(L)'
;MLTLLSPHYNAQEVTRGDLVIASAAFGFTLGFGWLTAFKAIRQTWQVYQRHGRRVFRNAYIIMVWGELTVCTIFMVICILHLLGVIPPSFAFYFTILTTWALQVQFLLQIIVNRCGILLTNKKKAYRLKVLIGTLITAVNISVYCIWIPARLQVSERYIHINEWWDRCEKVIYLIVDGCLNLYFIHIVRKNLIIHGLTKYKRLTHFNMFIIGFSLSMDVLIITMMSLRNTFVYVHYLSSRKAC
;
A
#
# COMPACT_ATOMS: atom_id res chain seq x y z
N MET A 1 -23.40 -9.63 -23.45
CA MET A 1 -23.19 -8.88 -22.18
C MET A 1 -22.53 -7.57 -22.53
N LEU A 2 -23.17 -6.43 -22.24
CA LEU A 2 -22.69 -5.09 -22.65
C LEU A 2 -21.32 -4.79 -22.02
N THR A 3 -20.27 -4.96 -22.79
CA THR A 3 -18.96 -4.38 -22.52
C THR A 3 -19.03 -2.89 -22.80
N LEU A 4 -19.11 -2.08 -21.74
CA LEU A 4 -18.91 -0.62 -21.74
C LEU A 4 -17.44 -0.28 -22.10
N LEU A 5 -16.93 -0.79 -23.22
CA LEU A 5 -15.62 -0.44 -23.74
C LEU A 5 -15.80 0.62 -24.82
N SER A 6 -14.98 1.67 -24.77
CA SER A 6 -14.89 2.67 -25.83
C SER A 6 -14.51 1.98 -27.17
N PRO A 7 -15.07 2.41 -28.31
CA PRO A 7 -14.76 1.82 -29.63
C PRO A 7 -13.28 1.90 -30.03
N HIS A 8 -12.47 2.70 -29.31
CA HIS A 8 -11.05 2.95 -29.58
C HIS A 8 -10.12 2.42 -28.48
N TYR A 9 -10.55 1.42 -27.70
CA TYR A 9 -9.72 0.83 -26.64
C TYR A 9 -8.49 0.13 -27.22
N ASN A 10 -7.33 0.79 -27.10
CA ASN A 10 -6.03 0.18 -27.40
C ASN A 10 -5.49 -0.48 -26.13
N ALA A 11 -5.48 -1.80 -26.10
CA ALA A 11 -4.76 -2.53 -25.06
C ALA A 11 -3.27 -2.20 -25.18
N GLN A 12 -2.65 -1.75 -24.08
CA GLN A 12 -1.21 -1.53 -24.05
C GLN A 12 -0.50 -2.86 -24.37
N GLU A 13 0.30 -2.89 -25.43
CA GLU A 13 1.05 -4.09 -25.80
C GLU A 13 2.03 -4.44 -24.68
N VAL A 14 1.81 -5.59 -24.06
CA VAL A 14 2.69 -6.10 -23.01
C VAL A 14 3.94 -6.64 -23.69
N THR A 15 5.06 -5.92 -23.56
CA THR A 15 6.33 -6.34 -24.16
C THR A 15 6.89 -7.54 -23.36
N ARG A 16 7.64 -8.44 -24.01
CA ARG A 16 8.30 -9.57 -23.31
C ARG A 16 9.15 -9.12 -22.11
N GLY A 17 9.77 -7.93 -22.18
CA GLY A 17 10.51 -7.33 -21.07
C GLY A 17 9.62 -7.03 -19.85
N ASP A 18 8.42 -6.50 -20.07
CA ASP A 18 7.45 -6.21 -19.01
C ASP A 18 6.96 -7.51 -18.34
N LEU A 19 6.80 -8.58 -19.11
CA LEU A 19 6.41 -9.90 -18.60
C LEU A 19 7.52 -10.51 -17.70
N VAL A 20 8.79 -10.35 -18.07
CA VAL A 20 9.93 -10.83 -17.26
C VAL A 20 10.05 -10.02 -15.97
N ILE A 21 9.94 -8.71 -16.03
CA ILE A 21 9.99 -7.84 -14.84
C ILE A 21 8.80 -8.13 -13.92
N ALA A 22 7.60 -8.27 -14.48
CA ALA A 22 6.39 -8.56 -13.71
C ALA A 22 6.46 -9.94 -13.04
N SER A 23 6.96 -10.97 -13.74
CA SER A 23 7.12 -12.32 -13.16
C SER A 23 8.23 -12.37 -12.09
N ALA A 24 9.32 -11.61 -12.26
CA ALA A 24 10.35 -11.48 -11.24
C ALA A 24 9.83 -10.75 -9.98
N ALA A 25 9.13 -9.63 -10.16
CA ALA A 25 8.49 -8.89 -9.06
C ALA A 25 7.43 -9.74 -8.34
N PHE A 26 6.68 -10.55 -9.10
CA PHE A 26 5.72 -11.50 -8.56
C PHE A 26 6.40 -12.57 -7.69
N GLY A 27 7.48 -13.20 -8.19
CA GLY A 27 8.24 -14.19 -7.41
C GLY A 27 8.82 -13.59 -6.12
N PHE A 28 9.33 -12.37 -6.19
CA PHE A 28 9.82 -11.64 -5.01
C PHE A 28 8.70 -11.35 -4.00
N THR A 29 7.55 -10.86 -4.49
CA THR A 29 6.39 -10.53 -3.65
C THR A 29 5.80 -11.77 -2.98
N LEU A 30 5.74 -12.90 -3.68
CA LEU A 30 5.35 -14.19 -3.10
C LEU A 30 6.31 -14.64 -1.99
N GLY A 31 7.62 -14.54 -2.21
CA GLY A 31 8.63 -14.90 -1.22
C GLY A 31 8.51 -14.07 0.07
N PHE A 32 8.40 -12.74 -0.06
CA PHE A 32 8.18 -11.85 1.07
C PHE A 32 6.80 -12.02 1.71
N GLY A 33 5.77 -12.28 0.90
CA GLY A 33 4.41 -12.58 1.34
C GLY A 33 4.37 -13.82 2.23
N TRP A 34 5.08 -14.89 1.85
CA TRP A 34 5.18 -16.11 2.64
C TRP A 34 5.83 -15.87 4.02
N LEU A 35 6.94 -15.13 4.06
CA LEU A 35 7.61 -14.79 5.32
C LEU A 35 6.73 -13.94 6.24
N THR A 36 5.96 -13.02 5.65
CA THR A 36 5.02 -12.15 6.35
C THR A 36 3.84 -12.96 6.90
N ALA A 37 3.28 -13.85 6.09
CA ALA A 37 2.25 -14.79 6.50
C ALA A 37 2.71 -15.69 7.65
N PHE A 38 3.93 -16.24 7.57
CA PHE A 38 4.48 -17.07 8.64
C PHE A 38 4.65 -16.31 9.96
N LYS A 39 5.12 -15.06 9.91
CA LYS A 39 5.19 -14.18 11.09
C LYS A 39 3.79 -13.86 11.64
N ALA A 40 2.83 -13.56 10.77
CA ALA A 40 1.45 -13.28 11.15
C ALA A 40 0.79 -14.51 11.81
N ILE A 41 1.05 -15.72 11.29
CA ILE A 41 0.59 -16.99 11.87
C ILE A 41 1.22 -17.21 13.24
N ARG A 42 2.54 -17.07 13.38
CA ARG A 42 3.21 -17.20 14.69
C ARG A 42 2.68 -16.18 15.71
N GLN A 43 2.47 -14.94 15.29
CA GLN A 43 1.91 -13.90 16.15
C GLN A 43 0.47 -14.23 16.56
N THR A 44 -0.37 -14.66 15.62
CA THR A 44 -1.75 -15.07 15.89
C THR A 44 -1.79 -16.26 16.84
N TRP A 45 -0.91 -17.24 16.65
CA TRP A 45 -0.78 -18.44 17.48
C TRP A 45 -0.36 -18.11 18.91
N GLN A 46 0.63 -17.23 19.10
CA GLN A 46 1.08 -16.79 20.43
C GLN A 46 -0.01 -16.03 21.19
N VAL A 47 -0.79 -15.19 20.51
CA VAL A 47 -1.94 -14.51 21.14
C VAL A 47 -3.06 -15.50 21.42
N TYR A 48 -3.27 -16.50 20.55
CA TYR A 48 -4.27 -17.56 20.73
C TYR A 48 -3.98 -18.42 21.96
N GLN A 49 -2.72 -18.80 22.16
CA GLN A 49 -2.30 -19.52 23.37
C GLN A 49 -2.52 -18.73 24.66
N ARG A 50 -2.49 -17.38 24.62
CA ARG A 50 -2.66 -16.54 25.81
C ARG A 50 -4.09 -16.09 26.09
N HIS A 51 -4.93 -15.94 25.07
CA HIS A 51 -6.26 -15.32 25.18
C HIS A 51 -7.41 -16.17 24.60
N GLY A 52 -7.12 -17.39 24.11
CA GLY A 52 -8.11 -18.32 23.56
C GLY A 52 -8.89 -17.78 22.35
N ARG A 53 -10.18 -18.12 22.23
CA ARG A 53 -11.05 -17.68 21.11
C ARG A 53 -11.26 -16.15 21.00
N ARG A 54 -10.90 -15.35 22.02
CA ARG A 54 -11.01 -13.87 21.97
C ARG A 54 -10.03 -13.21 21.00
N VAL A 55 -9.11 -13.97 20.41
CA VAL A 55 -8.19 -13.50 19.36
C VAL A 55 -8.91 -12.99 18.13
N PHE A 56 -10.00 -13.63 17.72
CA PHE A 56 -10.83 -13.17 16.59
C PHE A 56 -11.60 -11.88 16.89
N ARG A 57 -11.61 -11.39 18.14
CA ARG A 57 -12.21 -10.11 18.50
C ARG A 57 -11.19 -8.96 18.48
N ASN A 58 -9.90 -9.25 18.31
CA ASN A 58 -8.88 -8.24 18.18
C ASN A 58 -8.89 -7.69 16.75
N ALA A 59 -9.46 -6.49 16.58
CA ALA A 59 -9.57 -5.82 15.28
C ALA A 59 -8.23 -5.74 14.52
N TYR A 60 -7.10 -5.60 15.23
CA TYR A 60 -5.76 -5.61 14.63
C TYR A 60 -5.43 -6.90 13.87
N ILE A 61 -5.79 -8.06 14.42
CA ILE A 61 -5.48 -9.35 13.80
C ILE A 61 -6.34 -9.53 12.55
N ILE A 62 -7.61 -9.13 12.60
CA ILE A 62 -8.49 -9.13 11.43
C ILE A 62 -7.93 -8.22 10.33
N MET A 63 -7.46 -7.01 10.67
CA MET A 63 -6.87 -6.11 9.68
C MET A 63 -5.62 -6.71 9.02
N VAL A 64 -4.73 -7.34 9.80
CA VAL A 64 -3.49 -7.96 9.26
C VAL A 64 -3.80 -9.14 8.35
N TRP A 65 -4.76 -9.99 8.72
CA TRP A 65 -5.18 -11.10 7.86
C TRP A 65 -5.92 -10.60 6.61
N GLY A 66 -6.77 -9.58 6.77
CA GLY A 66 -7.44 -8.92 5.65
C GLY A 66 -6.45 -8.37 4.64
N GLU A 67 -5.41 -7.67 5.10
CA GLU A 67 -4.34 -7.15 4.24
C GLU A 67 -3.65 -8.26 3.45
N LEU A 68 -3.29 -9.37 4.11
CA LEU A 68 -2.63 -10.50 3.47
C LEU A 68 -3.53 -11.15 2.41
N THR A 69 -4.81 -11.31 2.71
CA THR A 69 -5.80 -11.88 1.77
C THR A 69 -5.99 -10.98 0.57
N VAL A 70 -6.16 -9.67 0.78
CA VAL A 70 -6.35 -8.67 -0.28
C VAL A 70 -5.12 -8.59 -1.18
N CYS A 71 -3.91 -8.55 -0.62
CA CYS A 71 -2.66 -8.59 -1.39
C CYS A 71 -2.56 -9.85 -2.28
N THR A 72 -2.93 -11.01 -1.73
CA THR A 72 -2.89 -12.27 -2.47
C THR A 72 -3.90 -12.28 -3.62
N ILE A 73 -5.12 -11.80 -3.38
CA ILE A 73 -6.17 -11.67 -4.41
C ILE A 73 -5.70 -10.74 -5.52
N PHE A 74 -5.16 -9.56 -5.18
CA PHE A 74 -4.65 -8.60 -6.16
C PHE A 74 -3.60 -9.24 -7.07
N MET A 75 -2.64 -9.94 -6.47
CA MET A 75 -1.55 -10.60 -7.17
C MET A 75 -2.05 -11.71 -8.12
N VAL A 76 -3.02 -12.53 -7.69
CA VAL A 76 -3.65 -13.57 -8.52
C VAL A 76 -4.43 -12.96 -9.69
N ILE A 77 -5.15 -11.86 -9.46
CA ILE A 77 -5.91 -11.18 -10.52
C ILE A 77 -4.95 -10.59 -11.56
N CYS A 78 -3.83 -9.97 -11.12
CA CYS A 78 -2.84 -9.40 -12.02
C CYS A 78 -2.18 -10.46 -12.92
N ILE A 79 -1.84 -11.64 -12.38
CA ILE A 79 -1.21 -12.70 -13.19
C ILE A 79 -2.19 -13.32 -14.19
N LEU A 80 -3.45 -13.52 -13.80
CA LEU A 80 -4.50 -14.02 -14.69
C LEU A 80 -4.76 -13.06 -15.86
N HIS A 81 -4.68 -11.75 -15.60
CA HIS A 81 -4.77 -10.74 -16.66
C HIS A 81 -3.53 -10.71 -17.56
N LEU A 82 -2.33 -10.82 -16.98
CA LEU A 82 -1.07 -10.85 -17.73
C LEU A 82 -1.00 -12.05 -18.69
N LEU A 83 -1.59 -13.19 -18.29
CA LEU A 83 -1.68 -14.40 -19.11
C LEU A 83 -2.77 -14.33 -20.19
N GLY A 84 -3.51 -13.22 -20.28
CA GLY A 84 -4.56 -13.01 -21.28
C GLY A 84 -5.83 -13.85 -21.05
N VAL A 85 -5.95 -14.52 -19.89
CA VAL A 85 -7.10 -15.38 -19.58
C VAL A 85 -8.37 -14.57 -19.30
N ILE A 86 -8.22 -13.34 -18.77
CA ILE A 86 -9.34 -12.47 -18.41
C ILE A 86 -9.34 -11.22 -19.30
N PRO A 87 -10.37 -11.01 -20.16
CA PRO A 87 -10.47 -9.80 -20.96
C PRO A 87 -10.70 -8.57 -20.07
N PRO A 88 -10.15 -7.40 -20.46
CA PRO A 88 -10.37 -6.16 -19.73
C PRO A 88 -11.87 -5.82 -19.73
N SER A 89 -12.46 -5.74 -18.54
CA SER A 89 -13.88 -5.44 -18.33
C SER A 89 -14.03 -4.39 -17.22
N PHE A 90 -15.18 -3.71 -17.19
CA PHE A 90 -15.51 -2.79 -16.10
C PHE A 90 -15.41 -3.48 -14.73
N ALA A 91 -15.95 -4.70 -14.62
CA ALA A 91 -15.89 -5.49 -13.39
C ALA A 91 -14.45 -5.81 -12.96
N PHE A 92 -13.56 -6.07 -13.93
CA PHE A 92 -12.14 -6.29 -13.67
C PHE A 92 -11.46 -5.03 -13.09
N TYR A 93 -11.66 -3.88 -13.73
CA TYR A 93 -11.13 -2.59 -13.25
C TYR A 93 -11.67 -2.20 -11.86
N PHE A 94 -12.97 -2.39 -11.66
CA PHE A 94 -13.63 -2.17 -10.37
C PHE A 94 -13.05 -3.09 -9.28
N THR A 95 -12.83 -4.36 -9.58
CA THR A 95 -12.29 -5.34 -8.61
C THR A 95 -10.85 -5.01 -8.23
N ILE A 96 -9.99 -4.68 -9.21
CA ILE A 96 -8.61 -4.27 -8.95
C ILE A 96 -8.56 -3.02 -8.07
N LEU A 97 -9.33 -1.98 -8.44
CA LEU A 97 -9.38 -0.76 -7.64
C LEU A 97 -9.91 -1.00 -6.23
N THR A 98 -10.95 -1.83 -6.09
CA THR A 98 -11.54 -2.13 -4.78
C THR A 98 -10.54 -2.88 -3.91
N THR A 99 -9.84 -3.85 -4.50
CA THR A 99 -8.80 -4.62 -3.80
C THR A 99 -7.65 -3.71 -3.36
N TRP A 100 -7.19 -2.83 -4.25
CA TRP A 100 -6.15 -1.86 -3.92
C TRP A 100 -6.60 -0.83 -2.87
N ALA A 101 -7.82 -0.31 -2.95
CA ALA A 101 -8.35 0.64 -1.97
C ALA A 101 -8.47 0.01 -0.57
N LEU A 102 -8.89 -1.27 -0.51
CA LEU A 102 -8.90 -2.04 0.73
C LEU A 102 -7.48 -2.24 1.27
N GLN A 103 -6.52 -2.52 0.41
CA GLN A 103 -5.12 -2.70 0.78
C GLN A 103 -4.54 -1.44 1.45
N VAL A 104 -4.68 -0.28 0.79
CA VAL A 104 -4.23 1.02 1.33
C VAL A 104 -4.92 1.32 2.68
N GLN A 105 -6.22 1.06 2.77
CA GLN A 105 -6.99 1.28 3.99
C GLN A 105 -6.51 0.39 5.14
N PHE A 106 -6.24 -0.90 4.91
CA PHE A 106 -5.74 -1.80 5.95
C PHE A 106 -4.31 -1.46 6.35
N LEU A 107 -3.42 -1.19 5.40
CA LEU A 107 -2.03 -0.85 5.66
C LEU A 107 -1.91 0.38 6.58
N LEU A 108 -2.59 1.47 6.24
CA LEU A 108 -2.61 2.69 7.07
C LEU A 108 -3.24 2.44 8.44
N GLN A 109 -4.33 1.68 8.52
CA GLN A 109 -4.95 1.38 9.81
C GLN A 109 -4.07 0.52 10.71
N ILE A 110 -3.27 -0.40 10.15
CA ILE A 110 -2.29 -1.21 10.89
C ILE A 110 -1.22 -0.30 11.51
N ILE A 111 -0.67 0.64 10.73
CA ILE A 111 0.32 1.63 11.21
C ILE A 111 -0.28 2.48 12.34
N VAL A 112 -1.45 3.07 12.11
CA VAL A 112 -2.11 3.92 13.10
C VAL A 112 -2.49 3.13 14.36
N ASN A 113 -2.95 1.90 14.22
CA ASN A 113 -3.30 1.04 15.36
C ASN A 113 -2.06 0.70 16.19
N ARG A 114 -0.92 0.41 15.56
CA ARG A 114 0.36 0.19 16.25
C ARG A 114 0.82 1.45 16.99
N CYS A 115 0.75 2.61 16.33
CA CYS A 115 1.07 3.89 16.95
C CYS A 115 0.13 4.18 18.14
N GLY A 116 -1.16 3.92 18.00
CA GLY A 116 -2.17 4.13 19.04
C GLY A 116 -2.01 3.23 20.27
N ILE A 117 -1.44 2.03 20.12
CA ILE A 117 -1.10 1.16 21.26
C ILE A 117 0.03 1.76 22.11
N LEU A 118 0.98 2.47 21.49
CA LEU A 118 2.09 3.08 22.21
C LEU A 118 1.76 4.44 22.82
N LEU A 119 0.70 5.10 22.35
CA LEU A 119 0.20 6.33 22.97
C LEU A 119 -0.46 6.00 24.31
N THR A 120 0.05 6.60 25.39
CA THR A 120 -0.52 6.48 26.74
C THR A 120 -1.98 6.94 26.81
N ASN A 121 -2.35 7.93 25.98
CA ASN A 121 -3.68 8.53 25.96
C ASN A 121 -4.61 7.89 24.91
N LYS A 122 -5.35 6.85 25.32
CA LYS A 122 -6.31 6.08 24.50
C LYS A 122 -7.33 6.94 23.73
N LYS A 123 -7.86 8.00 24.35
CA LYS A 123 -8.86 8.90 23.73
C LYS A 123 -8.30 9.67 22.54
N LYS A 124 -7.08 10.19 22.66
CA LYS A 124 -6.39 10.92 21.57
C LYS A 124 -5.99 9.95 20.45
N ALA A 125 -5.52 8.75 20.79
CA ALA A 125 -5.20 7.71 19.83
C ALA A 125 -6.42 7.29 18.99
N TYR A 126 -7.60 7.14 19.61
CA TYR A 126 -8.82 6.80 18.89
C TYR A 126 -9.27 7.92 17.93
N ARG A 127 -9.24 9.19 18.36
CA ARG A 127 -9.57 10.33 17.49
C ARG A 127 -8.63 10.41 16.28
N LEU A 128 -7.33 10.19 16.50
CA LEU A 128 -6.34 10.16 15.42
C LEU A 128 -6.62 9.01 14.44
N LYS A 129 -6.99 7.83 14.95
CA LYS A 129 -7.40 6.69 14.13
C LYS A 129 -8.61 6.98 13.26
N VAL A 130 -9.66 7.59 13.82
CA VAL A 130 -10.86 7.93 13.07
C VAL A 130 -10.56 9.02 12.05
N LEU A 131 -9.88 10.09 12.44
CA LEU A 131 -9.54 11.22 11.55
C LEU A 131 -8.79 10.73 10.30
N ILE A 132 -7.76 9.91 10.50
CA ILE A 132 -6.93 9.40 9.41
C ILE A 132 -7.71 8.39 8.58
N GLY A 133 -8.45 7.48 9.21
CA GLY A 133 -9.32 6.55 8.49
C GLY A 133 -10.30 7.26 7.57
N THR A 134 -10.94 8.34 8.04
CA THR A 134 -11.88 9.14 7.25
C THR A 134 -11.18 9.88 6.11
N LEU A 135 -10.02 10.49 6.37
CA LEU A 135 -9.24 11.20 5.35
C LEU A 135 -8.83 10.27 4.21
N ILE A 136 -8.30 9.09 4.53
CA ILE A 136 -7.89 8.10 3.52
C ILE A 136 -9.09 7.56 2.75
N THR A 137 -10.23 7.33 3.41
CA THR A 137 -11.46 6.92 2.71
C THR A 137 -11.92 7.99 1.73
N ALA A 138 -11.83 9.28 2.07
CA ALA A 138 -12.16 10.36 1.16
C ALA A 138 -11.23 10.39 -0.07
N VAL A 139 -9.93 10.20 0.13
CA VAL A 139 -8.95 10.12 -0.98
C VAL A 139 -9.25 8.92 -1.87
N ASN A 140 -9.48 7.73 -1.30
CA ASN A 140 -9.83 6.52 -2.05
C ASN A 140 -11.10 6.70 -2.90
N ILE A 141 -12.14 7.35 -2.36
CA ILE A 141 -13.36 7.66 -3.13
C ILE A 141 -13.03 8.58 -4.31
N SER A 142 -12.18 9.59 -4.10
CA SER A 142 -11.75 10.50 -5.17
C SER A 142 -11.00 9.77 -6.29
N VAL A 143 -10.12 8.83 -5.94
CA VAL A 143 -9.42 7.99 -6.92
C VAL A 143 -10.40 7.12 -7.69
N TYR A 144 -11.38 6.56 -7.01
CA TYR A 144 -12.43 5.75 -7.61
C TYR A 144 -13.15 6.49 -8.75
N CYS A 145 -13.53 7.74 -8.48
CA CYS A 145 -14.25 8.58 -9.43
C CYS A 145 -13.39 9.05 -10.61
N ILE A 146 -12.06 9.17 -10.45
CA ILE A 146 -11.16 9.69 -11.48
C ILE A 146 -10.58 8.55 -12.34
N TRP A 147 -10.20 7.44 -11.72
CA TRP A 147 -9.49 6.36 -12.38
C TRP A 147 -10.39 5.51 -13.27
N ILE A 148 -11.61 5.19 -12.82
CA ILE A 148 -12.59 4.41 -13.60
C ILE A 148 -12.88 5.06 -14.97
N PRO A 149 -13.30 6.33 -15.07
CA PRO A 149 -13.56 6.97 -16.37
C PRO A 149 -12.29 7.16 -17.20
N ALA A 150 -11.12 7.33 -16.57
CA ALA A 150 -9.84 7.41 -17.29
C ALA A 150 -9.47 6.09 -17.95
N ARG A 151 -9.69 4.95 -17.30
CA ARG A 151 -9.41 3.61 -17.87
C ARG A 151 -10.44 3.14 -18.89
N LEU A 152 -11.68 3.64 -18.81
CA LEU A 152 -12.69 3.46 -19.84
C LEU A 152 -12.40 4.31 -21.10
N GLN A 153 -11.35 5.14 -21.08
CA GLN A 153 -10.91 5.99 -22.20
C GLN A 153 -12.05 6.82 -22.82
N VAL A 154 -12.92 7.38 -21.97
CA VAL A 154 -14.08 8.17 -22.41
C VAL A 154 -13.64 9.52 -23.00
N SER A 155 -12.52 10.10 -22.55
CA SER A 155 -11.95 11.34 -23.10
C SER A 155 -10.49 11.53 -22.68
N GLU A 156 -9.65 12.07 -23.58
CA GLU A 156 -8.22 12.38 -23.32
C GLU A 156 -8.02 13.29 -22.11
N ARG A 157 -8.96 14.20 -21.82
CA ARG A 157 -8.89 15.07 -20.63
C ARG A 157 -8.85 14.28 -19.33
N TYR A 158 -9.62 13.20 -19.21
CA TYR A 158 -9.62 12.36 -18.01
C TYR A 158 -8.31 11.58 -17.85
N ILE A 159 -7.65 11.24 -18.96
CA ILE A 159 -6.36 10.55 -18.93
C ILE A 159 -5.29 11.48 -18.36
N HIS A 160 -5.20 12.73 -18.84
CA HIS A 160 -4.26 13.72 -18.31
C HIS A 160 -4.52 14.07 -16.84
N ILE A 161 -5.80 14.23 -16.45
CA ILE A 161 -6.18 14.49 -15.05
C ILE A 161 -5.77 13.30 -14.17
N ASN A 162 -6.00 12.08 -14.61
CA ASN A 162 -5.64 10.88 -13.85
C ASN A 162 -4.14 10.78 -13.60
N GLU A 163 -3.29 11.09 -14.58
CA GLU A 163 -1.83 11.04 -14.39
C GLU A 163 -1.31 12.05 -13.37
N TRP A 164 -1.97 13.20 -13.24
CA TRP A 164 -1.61 14.19 -12.22
C TRP A 164 -2.17 13.80 -10.86
N TRP A 165 -3.44 13.37 -10.82
CA TRP A 165 -4.11 12.93 -9.61
C TRP A 165 -3.41 11.74 -8.95
N ASP A 166 -3.01 10.74 -9.73
CA ASP A 166 -2.30 9.53 -9.27
C ASP A 166 -0.96 9.85 -8.57
N ARG A 167 -0.31 10.96 -8.94
CA ARG A 167 0.90 11.47 -8.26
C ARG A 167 0.55 12.23 -6.98
N CYS A 168 -0.44 13.13 -7.04
CA CYS A 168 -0.90 13.89 -5.87
C CYS A 168 -1.36 12.97 -4.75
N GLU A 169 -2.11 11.91 -5.08
CA GLU A 169 -2.62 10.93 -4.14
C GLU A 169 -1.49 10.24 -3.35
N LYS A 170 -0.46 9.76 -4.06
CA LYS A 170 0.71 9.12 -3.44
C LYS A 170 1.46 10.07 -2.51
N VAL A 171 1.58 11.34 -2.90
CA VAL A 171 2.17 12.38 -2.04
C VAL A 171 1.33 12.61 -0.79
N ILE A 172 0.00 12.62 -0.90
CA ILE A 172 -0.90 12.74 0.25
C ILE A 172 -0.68 11.58 1.23
N TYR A 173 -0.59 10.34 0.75
CA TYR A 173 -0.30 9.19 1.62
C TYR A 173 1.04 9.29 2.31
N LEU A 174 2.08 9.70 1.59
CA LEU A 174 3.41 9.88 2.17
C LEU A 174 3.41 10.97 3.26
N ILE A 175 2.72 12.09 3.03
CA ILE A 175 2.59 13.16 4.02
C ILE A 175 1.84 12.65 5.25
N VAL A 176 0.73 11.92 5.07
CA VAL A 176 -0.04 11.36 6.18
C VAL A 176 0.81 10.41 7.03
N ASP A 177 1.56 9.50 6.39
CA ASP A 177 2.45 8.59 7.09
C ASP A 177 3.60 9.34 7.80
N GLY A 178 4.22 10.31 7.13
CA GLY A 178 5.25 11.17 7.70
C GLY A 178 4.77 11.97 8.91
N CYS A 179 3.61 12.61 8.82
CA CYS A 179 3.00 13.37 9.91
C CYS A 179 2.67 12.47 11.12
N LEU A 180 2.13 11.27 10.87
CA LEU A 180 1.87 10.26 11.90
C LEU A 180 3.14 9.88 12.65
N ASN A 181 4.20 9.61 11.90
CA ASN A 181 5.48 9.14 12.44
C ASN A 181 6.20 10.26 13.21
N LEU A 182 6.18 11.50 12.71
CA LEU A 182 6.69 12.68 13.42
C LEU A 182 5.89 12.98 14.70
N TYR A 183 4.56 12.94 14.63
CA TYR A 183 3.69 13.13 15.79
C TYR A 183 3.97 12.07 16.88
N PHE A 184 4.20 10.83 16.46
CA PHE A 184 4.58 9.74 17.35
C PHE A 184 5.94 9.98 18.03
N ILE A 185 6.96 10.45 17.30
CA ILE A 185 8.26 10.78 17.92
C ILE A 185 8.09 11.89 18.95
N HIS A 186 7.31 12.91 18.63
CA HIS A 186 7.05 14.03 19.53
C HIS A 186 6.35 13.59 20.82
N ILE A 187 5.31 12.76 20.71
CA ILE A 187 4.55 12.28 21.88
C ILE A 187 5.41 11.35 22.75
N VAL A 188 6.23 10.47 22.14
CA VAL A 188 7.12 9.56 22.87
C VAL A 188 8.20 10.33 23.61
N ARG A 189 8.83 11.34 22.98
CA ARG A 189 9.81 12.20 23.64
C ARG A 189 9.21 12.92 24.84
N LYS A 190 8.01 13.51 24.70
CA LYS A 190 7.34 14.19 25.82
C LYS A 190 6.96 13.24 26.96
N ASN A 191 6.45 12.04 26.67
CA ASN A 191 6.08 11.08 27.72
C ASN A 191 7.28 10.45 28.43
N LEU A 192 8.39 10.21 27.73
CA LEU A 192 9.61 9.65 28.35
C LEU A 192 10.33 10.65 29.27
N ILE A 193 10.31 11.94 28.95
CA ILE A 193 10.92 12.99 29.80
C ILE A 193 10.24 13.05 31.18
N ILE A 194 8.93 12.78 31.22
CA ILE A 194 8.14 12.82 32.46
C ILE A 194 8.35 11.58 33.35
N HIS A 195 8.63 10.40 32.76
CA HIS A 195 8.65 9.13 33.49
C HIS A 195 10.06 8.60 33.82
N GLY A 196 11.15 9.24 33.38
CA GLY A 196 12.53 8.89 33.77
C GLY A 196 13.03 7.47 33.40
N LEU A 197 12.19 6.65 32.75
CA LEU A 197 12.49 5.26 32.42
C LEU A 197 13.38 5.15 31.18
N THR A 198 14.70 5.25 31.40
CA THR A 198 15.76 5.01 30.40
C THR A 198 15.63 3.65 29.69
N LYS A 199 14.99 2.65 30.32
CA LYS A 199 14.77 1.31 29.76
C LYS A 199 13.82 1.27 28.56
N TYR A 200 12.93 2.26 28.39
CA TYR A 200 11.98 2.32 27.26
C TYR A 200 12.54 3.00 25.99
N LYS A 201 13.73 3.62 26.06
CA LYS A 201 14.39 4.25 24.90
C LYS A 201 14.77 3.25 23.81
N ARG A 202 15.18 2.02 24.19
CA ARG A 202 15.64 1.02 23.22
C ARG A 202 14.49 0.46 22.39
N LEU A 203 13.33 0.20 23.02
CA LEU A 203 12.14 -0.31 22.33
C LEU A 203 11.54 0.75 21.39
N THR A 204 11.55 2.01 21.81
CA THR A 204 11.05 3.14 21.01
C THR A 204 11.97 3.43 19.81
N HIS A 205 13.29 3.37 19.97
CA HIS A 205 14.25 3.54 18.87
C HIS A 205 14.17 2.41 17.85
N PHE A 206 14.03 1.15 18.29
CA PHE A 206 13.86 0.02 17.38
C PHE A 206 12.54 0.12 16.59
N ASN A 207 11.46 0.53 17.26
CA ASN A 207 10.17 0.76 16.59
C ASN A 207 10.25 1.94 15.60
N MET A 208 10.97 3.00 15.96
CA MET A 208 11.22 4.16 15.10
C MET A 208 12.04 3.80 13.87
N PHE A 209 13.03 2.93 14.01
CA PHE A 209 13.82 2.43 12.89
C PHE A 209 12.97 1.65 11.89
N ILE A 210 12.10 0.75 12.37
CA ILE A 210 11.19 -0.02 11.50
C ILE A 210 10.24 0.91 10.74
N ILE A 211 9.71 1.93 11.43
CA ILE A 211 8.80 2.92 10.85
C ILE A 211 9.51 3.78 9.81
N GLY A 212 10.69 4.32 10.13
CA GLY A 212 11.49 5.13 9.19
C GLY A 212 11.93 4.34 7.97
N PHE A 213 12.27 3.06 8.16
CA PHE A 213 12.56 2.15 7.05
C PHE A 213 11.34 1.91 6.15
N SER A 214 10.15 1.72 6.73
CA SER A 214 8.90 1.59 5.96
C SER A 214 8.63 2.84 5.12
N LEU A 215 8.73 4.03 5.71
CA LEU A 215 8.50 5.29 5.02
C LEU A 215 9.55 5.54 3.91
N SER A 216 10.79 5.09 4.10
CA SER A 216 11.82 5.16 3.04
C SER A 216 11.50 4.29 1.83
N MET A 217 10.86 3.13 2.04
CA MET A 217 10.39 2.27 0.94
C MET A 217 9.26 2.94 0.16
N ASP A 218 8.33 3.61 0.84
CA ASP A 218 7.25 4.35 0.19
C ASP A 218 7.80 5.52 -0.65
N VAL A 219 8.79 6.26 -0.13
CA VAL A 219 9.51 7.30 -0.89
C VAL A 219 10.21 6.72 -2.11
N LEU A 220 10.85 5.56 -1.98
CA LEU A 220 11.52 4.88 -3.10
C LEU A 220 10.50 4.50 -4.20
N ILE A 221 9.37 3.91 -3.83
CA ILE A 221 8.30 3.55 -4.79
C ILE A 221 7.76 4.80 -5.49
N ILE A 222 7.50 5.88 -4.75
CA ILE A 222 7.06 7.17 -5.33
C ILE A 222 8.13 7.74 -6.26
N THR A 223 9.40 7.67 -5.88
CA THR A 223 10.52 8.17 -6.70
C THR A 223 10.64 7.37 -7.99
N MET A 224 10.49 6.04 -7.94
CA MET A 224 10.50 5.18 -9.11
C MET A 224 9.30 5.42 -10.03
N MET A 225 8.11 5.69 -9.48
CA MET A 225 6.91 6.06 -10.25
C MET A 225 6.97 7.49 -10.82
N SER A 226 7.63 8.41 -10.10
CA SER A 226 7.87 9.79 -10.53
C SER A 226 8.96 9.89 -11.61
N LEU A 227 9.83 8.87 -11.71
CA LEU A 227 10.77 8.66 -12.81
C LEU A 227 10.06 8.21 -14.11
N ARG A 228 8.94 8.86 -14.44
CA ARG A 228 8.22 8.69 -15.69
C ARG A 228 8.85 9.53 -16.82
N ASN A 229 10.19 9.50 -16.91
CA ASN A 229 10.97 9.99 -18.04
C ASN A 229 12.29 9.21 -18.14
N THR A 230 12.33 8.26 -19.09
CA THR A 230 13.45 8.05 -20.03
C THR A 230 14.88 8.02 -19.49
N PHE A 231 15.16 7.44 -18.31
CA PHE A 231 16.56 7.28 -17.84
C PHE A 231 16.99 5.84 -17.55
N VAL A 232 16.06 4.90 -17.38
CA VAL A 232 16.41 3.49 -17.12
C VAL A 232 16.32 2.61 -18.37
N TYR A 233 15.89 3.15 -19.51
CA TYR A 233 16.16 2.53 -20.83
C TYR A 233 17.52 2.95 -21.43
N VAL A 234 18.08 4.10 -21.02
CA VAL A 234 19.36 4.62 -21.53
C VAL A 234 20.56 3.90 -20.91
N HIS A 235 20.47 3.43 -19.66
CA HIS A 235 21.57 2.70 -19.01
C HIS A 235 21.79 1.29 -19.62
N TYR A 236 20.81 0.73 -20.32
CA TYR A 236 20.95 -0.59 -20.96
C TYR A 236 21.21 -0.52 -22.48
N LEU A 237 20.91 0.61 -23.16
CA LEU A 237 21.03 0.71 -24.63
C LEU A 237 22.27 1.48 -25.14
N SER A 238 22.98 2.26 -24.31
CA SER A 238 24.21 2.98 -24.72
C SER A 238 25.54 2.29 -24.33
N SER A 239 25.52 1.07 -23.79
CA SER A 239 26.74 0.28 -23.54
C SER A 239 26.78 -1.06 -24.29
N ARG A 240 26.03 -1.19 -25.39
CA ARG A 240 26.46 -2.02 -26.53
C ARG A 240 26.82 -1.11 -27.70
N LYS A 241 28.07 -0.61 -27.72
CA LYS A 241 28.86 -0.24 -28.92
C LYS A 241 30.16 0.48 -28.49
N ALA A 242 31.06 -0.26 -27.83
CA ALA A 242 32.50 0.02 -27.82
C ALA A 242 33.28 -1.21 -27.31
N CYS A 243 32.99 -2.39 -27.87
CA CYS A 243 33.93 -3.42 -28.35
C CYS A 243 33.14 -4.65 -28.81
#